data_AF-A0A929ZVK5-F1
#
_entry.id   AF-A0A929ZVK5-F1
#
_cell.length_a   1.000
_cell.length_b   1.000
_cell.length_c   1.000
_cell.angle_alpha   90.00
_cell.angle_beta   90.00
_cell.angle_gamma   90.00
#
_symmetry.space_group_name_H-M   'P 1'
#
loop_
_entity.id
_entity.type
_entity.pdbx_description
1 polymer ?
#
loop_
_entity_poly.entity_id
_entity_poly.type
_entity_poly.pdbx_seq_one_letter_code
_entity_poly.pdbx_strand_id
1 'polypeptide(L)'
;MADTNSKLPFLEIIEWVEPDPNLLMWKVPDQDKEIKNGAKLIVRESQTALFLNEGVAADVFPAGTHELSTKNIPILSKLKGWKYGFESPFKADVYYFSTKQFVNLKWGTPAPVLMRDPQFGQVRVRAFGSYNVRITDVAKFFKEYAGT
;
A
#
# COMPACT_ATOMS: atom_id res chain seq x y z
N MET A 1 10.72 -47.74 -2.46
CA MET A 1 10.99 -46.97 -3.70
C MET A 1 10.08 -45.76 -3.65
N ALA A 2 10.65 -44.57 -3.86
CA ALA A 2 10.04 -43.28 -3.52
C ALA A 2 8.95 -42.87 -4.51
N ASP A 3 7.76 -42.52 -3.99
CA ASP A 3 6.74 -41.85 -4.78
C ASP A 3 7.11 -40.38 -4.96
N THR A 4 7.18 -40.01 -6.23
CA THR A 4 7.65 -38.73 -6.74
C THR A 4 6.56 -37.68 -6.52
N ASN A 5 6.70 -36.93 -5.42
CA ASN A 5 5.92 -35.72 -5.18
C ASN A 5 6.35 -34.65 -6.19
N SER A 6 5.70 -34.63 -7.36
CA SER A 6 5.86 -33.60 -8.38
C SER A 6 5.22 -32.30 -7.88
N LYS A 7 5.98 -31.54 -7.07
CA LYS A 7 5.69 -30.14 -6.80
C LYS A 7 5.80 -29.38 -8.12
N LEU A 8 4.68 -29.18 -8.82
CA LEU A 8 4.53 -28.06 -9.73
C LEU A 8 5.05 -26.82 -8.99
N PRO A 9 5.92 -25.97 -9.58
CA PRO A 9 6.32 -24.73 -8.93
C PRO A 9 5.05 -23.92 -8.73
N PHE A 10 4.55 -23.87 -7.49
CA PHE A 10 3.38 -23.09 -7.14
C PHE A 10 3.71 -21.64 -7.43
N LEU A 11 3.16 -21.13 -8.53
CA LEU A 11 3.22 -19.72 -8.90
C LEU A 11 2.60 -18.94 -7.75
N GLU A 12 3.42 -18.19 -7.04
CA GLU A 12 2.95 -17.36 -5.94
C GLU A 12 2.18 -16.18 -6.51
N ILE A 13 0.95 -15.99 -6.03
CA ILE A 13 0.10 -14.87 -6.43
C ILE A 13 -0.06 -13.97 -5.22
N ILE A 14 0.41 -12.73 -5.35
CA ILE A 14 0.27 -11.69 -4.35
C ILE A 14 -0.87 -10.78 -4.82
N GLU A 15 -1.97 -10.78 -4.08
CA GLU A 15 -3.13 -9.95 -4.40
C GLU A 15 -3.82 -9.44 -3.13
N TRP A 16 -4.57 -8.35 -3.28
CA TRP A 16 -5.42 -7.83 -2.23
C TRP A 16 -6.86 -7.64 -2.71
N VAL A 17 -7.78 -8.38 -2.09
CA VAL A 17 -9.22 -8.13 -2.17
C VAL A 17 -9.60 -7.27 -0.97
N GLU A 18 -10.01 -6.03 -1.22
CA GLU A 18 -10.35 -5.07 -0.16
C GLU A 18 -11.50 -5.59 0.70
N PRO A 19 -11.27 -5.90 2.00
CA PRO A 19 -12.30 -6.46 2.86
C PRO A 19 -13.20 -5.38 3.49
N ASP A 20 -12.64 -4.18 3.69
CA ASP A 20 -13.32 -3.02 4.27
C ASP A 20 -13.17 -1.82 3.31
N PRO A 21 -14.27 -1.21 2.84
CA PRO A 21 -14.20 -0.06 1.97
C PRO A 21 -13.56 1.18 2.62
N ASN A 22 -13.35 1.23 3.93
CA ASN A 22 -12.65 2.32 4.61
C ASN A 22 -11.14 2.07 4.74
N LEU A 23 -10.63 0.90 4.32
CA LEU A 23 -9.21 0.58 4.45
C LEU A 23 -8.40 1.31 3.39
N LEU A 24 -7.52 2.22 3.84
CA LEU A 24 -6.64 3.00 2.96
C LEU A 24 -5.41 2.22 2.51
N MET A 25 -4.89 1.37 3.38
CA MET A 25 -3.64 0.63 3.20
C MET A 25 -3.73 -0.74 3.84
N TRP A 26 -3.17 -1.75 3.17
CA TRP A 26 -3.04 -3.10 3.69
C TRP A 26 -1.64 -3.63 3.44
N LYS A 27 -0.99 -4.16 4.49
CA LYS A 27 0.27 -4.87 4.37
C LYS A 27 -0.01 -6.33 4.08
N VAL A 28 0.61 -6.88 3.04
CA VAL A 28 0.54 -8.31 2.74
C VAL A 28 1.14 -9.10 3.91
N PRO A 29 0.40 -10.04 4.52
CA PRO A 29 0.93 -10.88 5.59
C PRO A 29 1.88 -11.91 4.99
N ASP A 30 3.16 -11.74 5.28
CA ASP A 30 4.18 -12.73 4.95
C ASP A 30 5.06 -12.94 6.18
N GLN A 31 5.19 -14.20 6.61
CA GLN A 31 5.97 -14.58 7.80
C GLN A 31 7.47 -14.48 7.51
N ASP A 32 7.89 -14.83 6.29
CA ASP A 32 9.31 -14.87 5.91
C ASP A 32 9.70 -13.68 5.02
N LYS A 33 8.70 -12.97 4.49
CA LYS A 33 8.83 -11.83 3.55
C LYS A 33 9.55 -12.21 2.25
N GLU A 34 9.60 -13.49 1.91
CA GLU A 34 10.35 -14.01 0.78
C GLU A 34 9.45 -14.16 -0.43
N ILE A 35 9.56 -13.21 -1.36
CA ILE A 35 8.85 -13.26 -2.63
C ILE A 35 9.62 -14.18 -3.58
N LYS A 36 8.94 -15.22 -4.08
CA LYS A 36 9.53 -16.13 -5.06
C LYS A 36 9.76 -15.44 -6.40
N ASN A 37 10.86 -15.78 -7.05
CA ASN A 37 11.12 -15.30 -8.41
C ASN A 37 10.05 -15.85 -9.38
N GLY A 38 9.46 -14.97 -10.18
CA GLY A 38 8.33 -15.30 -11.06
C GLY A 38 6.96 -15.22 -10.38
N ALA A 39 6.87 -14.73 -9.14
CA ALA A 39 5.59 -14.44 -8.50
C ALA A 39 4.79 -13.42 -9.32
N LYS A 40 3.45 -13.50 -9.26
CA LYS A 40 2.55 -12.54 -9.91
C LYS A 40 1.95 -11.59 -8.88
N LEU A 41 2.09 -10.30 -9.13
CA LEU A 41 1.42 -9.24 -8.40
C LEU A 41 0.16 -8.84 -9.16
N ILE A 42 -1.01 -8.98 -8.54
CA ILE A 42 -2.29 -8.56 -9.13
C ILE A 42 -2.79 -7.31 -8.41
N VAL A 43 -2.74 -6.18 -9.12
CA VAL A 43 -3.20 -4.88 -8.64
C VAL A 43 -4.53 -4.53 -9.35
N ARG A 44 -5.59 -4.32 -8.59
CA ARG A 44 -6.92 -3.96 -9.15
C ARG A 44 -6.96 -2.49 -9.58
N GLU A 45 -7.94 -2.11 -10.39
CA GLU A 45 -8.05 -0.75 -10.95
C GLU A 45 -8.06 0.38 -9.91
N SER A 46 -8.73 0.16 -8.78
CA SER A 46 -8.82 1.11 -7.67
C SER A 46 -7.69 0.95 -6.65
N GLN A 47 -6.61 0.29 -7.02
CA GLN A 47 -5.50 -0.04 -6.13
C GLN A 47 -4.15 0.37 -6.72
N THR A 48 -3.16 0.44 -5.85
CA THR A 48 -1.75 0.58 -6.21
C THR A 48 -0.94 -0.17 -5.17
N ALA A 49 0.10 -0.88 -5.59
CA ALA A 49 0.99 -1.60 -4.68
C ALA A 49 2.33 -0.86 -4.55
N LEU A 50 2.90 -0.87 -3.34
CA LEU A 50 4.22 -0.34 -3.02
C LEU A 50 5.09 -1.47 -2.50
N PHE A 51 6.28 -1.59 -3.05
CA PHE A 51 7.30 -2.49 -2.55
C PHE A 51 8.25 -1.70 -1.67
N LEU A 52 8.50 -2.22 -0.47
CA LEU A 52 9.50 -1.73 0.45
C LEU A 52 10.63 -2.73 0.56
N ASN A 53 11.84 -2.23 0.38
CA ASN A 53 13.05 -3.02 0.46
C ASN A 53 13.98 -2.37 1.47
N GLU A 54 14.44 -3.14 2.45
CA GLU A 54 15.34 -2.66 3.52
C GLU A 54 14.86 -1.36 4.19
N GLY A 55 13.54 -1.17 4.32
CA GLY A 55 12.94 0.02 4.94
C GLY A 55 12.80 1.24 4.01
N VAL A 56 13.14 1.12 2.72
CA VAL A 56 13.01 2.19 1.73
C VAL A 56 11.96 1.82 0.69
N ALA A 57 11.07 2.78 0.38
CA ALA A 57 10.12 2.68 -0.72
C ALA A 57 10.90 2.44 -2.02
N ALA A 58 10.74 1.25 -2.59
CA ALA A 58 11.47 0.82 -3.77
C ALA A 58 10.68 1.15 -5.03
N ASP A 59 9.57 0.46 -5.26
CA ASP A 59 8.82 0.56 -6.51
C ASP A 59 7.31 0.63 -6.27
N VAL A 60 6.63 1.41 -7.13
CA VAL A 60 5.17 1.57 -7.11
C VAL A 60 4.58 0.89 -8.35
N PHE A 61 3.69 -0.05 -8.13
CA PHE A 61 3.03 -0.83 -9.17
C PHE A 61 1.58 -0.33 -9.35
N PRO A 62 1.24 0.23 -10.52
CA PRO A 62 -0.13 0.65 -10.83
C PRO A 62 -1.04 -0.58 -11.06
N ALA A 63 -2.33 -0.32 -11.29
CA ALA A 63 -3.29 -1.35 -11.67
C ALA A 63 -2.80 -2.22 -12.85
N GLY A 64 -3.02 -3.52 -12.75
CA GLY A 64 -2.59 -4.52 -13.72
C GLY A 64 -1.99 -5.77 -13.07
N THR A 65 -1.60 -6.72 -13.91
CA THR A 65 -0.85 -7.91 -13.49
C THR A 65 0.62 -7.71 -13.81
N HIS A 66 1.48 -7.81 -12.80
CA HIS A 66 2.92 -7.65 -12.93
C HIS A 66 3.63 -8.95 -12.57
N GLU A 67 4.61 -9.34 -13.38
CA GLU A 67 5.49 -10.46 -13.06
C GLU A 67 6.69 -9.95 -12.26
N LEU A 68 6.84 -10.46 -11.04
CA LEU A 68 7.90 -10.11 -10.12
C LEU A 68 9.11 -10.97 -10.42
N SER A 69 10.09 -10.39 -11.11
CA SER A 69 11.41 -10.99 -11.27
C SER A 69 12.47 -10.04 -10.76
N THR A 70 13.54 -10.61 -10.17
CA THR A 70 14.68 -9.84 -9.67
C THR A 70 15.33 -8.98 -10.77
N LYS A 71 15.11 -9.31 -12.04
CA LYS A 71 15.59 -8.57 -13.22
C LYS A 71 14.74 -7.35 -13.57
N ASN A 72 13.44 -7.37 -13.26
CA ASN A 72 12.47 -6.35 -13.67
C ASN A 72 12.22 -5.28 -12.61
N ILE A 73 12.73 -5.46 -11.39
CA ILE A 73 12.58 -4.51 -10.28
C ILE A 73 13.84 -3.62 -10.21
N PRO A 74 13.77 -2.32 -10.57
CA PRO A 74 14.92 -1.43 -10.75
C PRO A 74 15.85 -1.31 -9.54
N ILE A 75 15.33 -1.38 -8.31
CA ILE A 75 16.14 -1.23 -7.10
C ILE A 75 16.70 -2.56 -6.60
N LEU A 76 15.99 -3.68 -6.76
CA LEU A 76 16.57 -5.01 -6.51
C LEU A 76 17.69 -5.34 -7.49
N SER A 77 17.60 -4.80 -8.72
CA SER A 77 18.67 -4.83 -9.71
C SER A 77 19.92 -4.03 -9.28
N LYS A 78 19.83 -3.11 -8.32
CA LYS A 78 20.96 -2.36 -7.76
C LYS A 78 21.60 -3.05 -6.55
N LEU A 79 20.88 -3.94 -5.86
CA LEU A 79 21.42 -4.83 -4.82
C LEU A 79 22.19 -6.04 -5.38
N LYS A 80 22.71 -5.92 -6.61
CA LYS A 80 23.45 -6.91 -7.44
C LYS A 80 24.74 -7.48 -6.83
N GLY A 81 24.95 -7.37 -5.52
CA GLY A 81 26.04 -8.01 -4.78
C GLY A 81 25.65 -9.31 -4.06
N TRP A 82 24.38 -9.70 -4.05
CA TRP A 82 23.96 -10.92 -3.35
C TRP A 82 24.42 -12.18 -4.12
N LYS A 83 25.30 -12.97 -3.49
CA LYS A 83 26.07 -14.10 -4.05
C LYS A 83 25.26 -15.29 -4.62
N TYR A 84 23.93 -15.20 -4.65
CA TYR A 84 23.03 -16.27 -5.08
C TYR A 84 22.27 -15.73 -6.30
N GLY A 85 22.54 -16.31 -7.48
CA GLY A 85 22.13 -15.77 -8.78
C GLY A 85 20.62 -15.48 -8.95
N PHE A 86 20.27 -14.98 -10.14
CA PHE A 86 18.96 -14.45 -10.58
C PHE A 86 17.72 -15.33 -10.37
N GLU A 87 17.81 -16.44 -9.64
CA GLU A 87 16.72 -17.35 -9.28
C GLU A 87 16.43 -17.40 -7.76
N SER A 88 17.17 -16.65 -6.92
CA SER A 88 16.93 -16.62 -5.47
C SER A 88 15.67 -15.81 -5.12
N PRO A 89 14.85 -16.27 -4.15
CA PRO A 89 13.83 -15.44 -3.51
C PRO A 89 14.46 -14.14 -2.98
N PHE A 90 13.67 -13.08 -2.95
CA PHE A 90 14.09 -11.78 -2.43
C PHE A 90 13.17 -11.33 -1.29
N LYS A 91 13.72 -10.55 -0.35
CA LYS A 91 12.95 -10.03 0.78
C LYS A 91 12.38 -8.66 0.47
N ALA A 92 11.07 -8.52 0.55
CA ALA A 92 10.40 -7.22 0.41
C ALA A 92 9.09 -7.21 1.19
N ASP A 93 8.74 -6.05 1.75
CA ASP A 93 7.41 -5.80 2.27
C ASP A 93 6.52 -5.27 1.12
N VAL A 94 5.33 -5.85 0.95
CA VAL A 94 4.35 -5.40 -0.05
C VAL A 94 3.18 -4.74 0.66
N TYR A 95 2.85 -3.53 0.24
CA TYR A 95 1.69 -2.79 0.71
C TYR A 95 0.77 -2.48 -0.45
N TYR A 96 -0.52 -2.71 -0.26
CA TYR A 96 -1.55 -2.24 -1.16
C TYR A 96 -2.20 -0.98 -0.61
N PHE A 97 -2.57 -0.07 -1.51
CA PHE A 97 -3.24 1.19 -1.21
C PHE A 97 -4.50 1.30 -2.03
N SER A 98 -5.56 1.82 -1.41
CA SER A 98 -6.82 2.12 -2.08
C SER A 98 -6.74 3.53 -2.70
N THR A 99 -6.81 3.63 -4.03
CA THR A 99 -6.74 4.89 -4.79
C THR A 99 -8.12 5.42 -5.20
N LYS A 100 -9.18 4.76 -4.73
CA LYS A 100 -10.56 5.22 -4.87
C LYS A 100 -10.80 6.54 -4.13
N GLN A 101 -11.92 7.17 -4.44
CA GLN A 101 -12.37 8.35 -3.73
C GLN A 101 -13.17 7.94 -2.47
N PHE A 102 -12.68 8.34 -1.30
CA PHE A 102 -13.38 8.23 -0.04
C PHE A 102 -14.28 9.44 0.10
N VAL A 103 -15.59 9.20 0.03
CA VAL A 103 -16.60 10.25 -0.04
C VAL A 103 -17.31 10.42 1.29
N ASN A 104 -17.89 11.61 1.50
CA ASN A 104 -18.77 11.91 2.63
C ASN A 104 -18.08 11.75 4.01
N LEU A 105 -16.77 11.96 4.08
CA LEU A 105 -16.04 12.02 5.35
C LEU A 105 -16.51 13.25 6.12
N LYS A 106 -16.99 13.06 7.35
CA LYS A 106 -17.54 14.16 8.16
C LYS A 106 -16.43 14.88 8.92
N TRP A 107 -16.56 16.19 9.05
CA TRP A 107 -15.75 17.01 9.94
C TRP A 107 -16.64 17.98 10.70
N GLY A 108 -16.18 18.46 11.85
CA GLY A 108 -16.85 19.52 12.58
C GLY A 108 -16.24 19.82 13.93
N THR A 109 -16.76 20.86 14.57
CA THR A 109 -16.36 21.27 15.91
C THR A 109 -17.08 20.41 16.96
N PRO A 110 -16.37 19.62 17.80
CA PRO A 110 -17.02 18.77 18.81
C PRO A 110 -17.73 19.59 19.90
N ALA A 111 -17.20 20.77 20.23
CA ALA A 111 -17.81 21.73 21.14
C ALA A 111 -17.90 23.12 20.47
N PRO A 112 -18.83 24.00 20.90
CA PRO A 112 -18.89 25.37 20.38
C PRO A 112 -17.62 26.14 20.74
N VAL A 113 -17.08 26.88 19.77
CA VAL A 113 -15.97 27.80 19.97
C VAL A 113 -16.53 29.15 20.40
N LEU A 114 -16.10 29.65 21.56
CA LEU A 114 -16.48 30.98 22.03
C LEU A 114 -15.67 32.03 21.26
N MET A 115 -16.38 32.97 20.65
CA MET A 115 -15.83 34.03 19.81
C MET A 115 -16.46 35.36 20.22
N ARG A 116 -15.68 36.45 20.14
CA ARG A 116 -16.23 37.80 20.27
C ARG A 116 -16.50 38.36 18.89
N ASP A 117 -17.75 38.70 18.64
CA ASP A 117 -18.23 39.32 17.42
C ASP A 117 -18.49 40.83 17.66
N PRO A 118 -18.04 41.73 16.78
CA PRO A 118 -18.23 43.18 16.95
C PRO A 118 -19.71 43.64 16.94
N GLN A 119 -20.60 42.92 16.26
CA GLN A 119 -22.03 43.24 16.18
C GLN A 119 -22.86 42.49 17.22
N PHE A 120 -22.53 41.23 17.50
CA PHE A 120 -23.36 40.33 18.30
C PHE A 120 -22.82 40.05 19.71
N GLY A 121 -21.64 40.55 20.07
CA GLY A 121 -21.04 40.33 21.38
C GLY A 121 -20.41 38.93 21.51
N GLN A 122 -20.59 38.25 22.63
CA GLN A 122 -20.00 36.91 22.81
C GLN A 122 -20.90 35.84 22.16
N VAL A 123 -20.39 35.20 21.11
CA VAL A 123 -21.11 34.19 20.33
C VAL A 123 -20.45 32.82 20.46
N ARG A 124 -21.26 31.77 20.29
CA ARG A 124 -20.83 30.37 20.26
C ARG A 124 -20.93 29.86 18.84
N VAL A 125 -19.79 29.66 18.19
CA VAL A 125 -19.74 29.22 16.79
C VAL A 125 -19.51 27.71 16.73
N ARG A 126 -20.25 27.05 15.84
CA ARG A 126 -20.02 25.66 15.45
C ARG A 126 -19.94 25.57 13.94
N ALA A 127 -19.10 24.68 13.45
CA ALA A 127 -18.99 24.38 12.04
C ALA A 127 -19.03 22.86 11.86
N PHE A 128 -19.74 22.41 10.84
CA PHE A 128 -19.81 21.02 10.43
C PHE A 128 -19.78 20.96 8.91
N GLY A 129 -19.26 19.88 8.37
CA GLY A 129 -19.27 19.66 6.93
C GLY A 129 -18.87 18.25 6.56
N SER A 130 -18.69 18.05 5.27
CA SER A 130 -18.10 16.83 4.72
C SER A 130 -17.03 17.17 3.70
N TYR A 131 -16.10 16.26 3.52
CA TYR A 131 -15.04 16.35 2.53
C TYR A 131 -14.84 14.98 1.88
N ASN A 132 -14.18 14.98 0.73
CA ASN A 132 -13.79 13.77 0.02
C ASN A 132 -12.28 13.76 -0.12
N VAL A 133 -11.67 12.58 -0.07
CA VAL A 133 -10.21 12.42 -0.25
C VAL A 133 -9.91 11.25 -1.17
N ARG A 134 -8.75 11.27 -1.79
CA ARG A 134 -8.16 10.10 -2.44
C ARG A 134 -6.64 10.16 -2.30
N ILE A 135 -5.99 9.00 -2.32
CA ILE A 135 -4.54 8.92 -2.41
C ILE A 135 -4.15 9.16 -3.87
N THR A 136 -3.33 10.18 -4.12
CA THR A 136 -2.81 10.52 -5.46
C THR A 136 -1.35 10.12 -5.64
N ASP A 137 -0.56 10.16 -4.56
CA ASP A 137 0.84 9.74 -4.54
C ASP A 137 1.04 8.77 -3.37
N VAL A 138 1.16 7.49 -3.71
CA VAL A 138 1.31 6.39 -2.76
C VAL A 138 2.65 6.44 -2.04
N ALA A 139 3.74 6.75 -2.76
CA ALA A 139 5.07 6.78 -2.18
C ALA A 139 5.18 7.90 -1.14
N LYS A 140 4.65 9.09 -1.46
CA LYS A 140 4.60 10.22 -0.53
C LYS A 140 3.68 9.94 0.65
N PHE A 141 2.48 9.41 0.40
CA PHE A 141 1.53 9.05 1.47
C PHE A 141 2.14 8.04 2.46
N PHE A 142 2.83 7.02 1.95
CA PHE A 142 3.52 6.07 2.81
C PHE A 142 4.63 6.76 3.61
N LYS A 143 5.50 7.52 2.95
CA LYS A 143 6.64 8.17 3.62
C LYS A 143 6.23 9.18 4.70
N GLU A 144 5.18 9.96 4.46
CA GLU A 144 4.81 11.09 5.32
C GLU A 144 3.72 10.77 6.34
N TYR A 145 2.88 9.75 6.09
CA TYR A 145 1.71 9.48 6.93
C TYR A 145 1.59 8.03 7.40
N ALA A 146 1.69 7.05 6.50
CA ALA A 146 1.32 5.66 6.80
C ALA A 146 2.48 4.74 7.20
N GLY A 147 3.72 5.13 6.87
CA GLY A 147 4.92 4.33 7.09
C GLY A 147 5.25 4.17 8.57
N THR A 148 5.76 2.99 8.91
CA THR A 148 6.23 2.58 10.24
C THR A 148 7.71 2.33 10.24
#